data_AF-A0A1V5UIB2-F1
#
_entry.id   AF-A0A1V5UIB2-F1
#
_cell.length_a   1.000
_cell.length_b   1.000
_cell.length_c   1.000
_cell.angle_alpha   90.00
_cell.angle_beta   90.00
_cell.angle_gamma   90.00
#
_symmetry.space_group_name_H-M   'P 1'
#
loop_
_entity.id
_entity.type
_entity.pdbx_description
1 polymer ?
#
loop_
_entity_poly.entity_id
_entity_poly.type
_entity_poly.pdbx_seq_one_letter_code
_entity_poly.pdbx_strand_id
1 'polypeptide(L)'
;MLRENMLNMMKKALLIPITENYADDEINIHIASCRQLLITTGVPREIAESDDVPLVQALITIFVKTNFGFNSDGAVKELPKSFDVLLRQLCLSSPEVSGGSS
;
A
#
# COMPACT_ATOMS: atom_id res chain seq x y z
N MET A 1 17.11 -13.39 9.81
CA MET A 1 15.64 -13.29 9.69
C MET A 1 15.36 -12.92 8.24
N LEU A 2 14.74 -13.80 7.45
CA LEU A 2 14.33 -13.45 6.09
C LEU A 2 13.22 -12.39 6.22
N ARG A 3 13.46 -11.19 5.69
CA ARG A 3 12.41 -10.16 5.63
C ARG A 3 11.34 -10.63 4.66
N GLU A 4 10.09 -10.50 5.06
CA GLU A 4 8.95 -10.82 4.21
C GLU A 4 8.72 -9.69 3.21
N ASN A 5 8.52 -10.01 1.93
CA ASN A 5 8.21 -9.01 0.90
C ASN A 5 6.72 -8.66 0.88
N MET A 6 6.36 -7.49 0.33
CA MET A 6 4.98 -7.02 0.31
C MET A 6 4.02 -8.03 -0.33
N LEU A 7 4.43 -8.70 -1.41
CA LEU A 7 3.61 -9.70 -2.09
C LEU A 7 3.19 -10.84 -1.14
N ASN A 8 4.14 -11.44 -0.41
CA ASN A 8 3.86 -12.51 0.54
C ASN A 8 2.98 -12.03 1.70
N MET A 9 3.19 -10.79 2.15
CA MET A 9 2.32 -10.16 3.16
C MET A 9 0.88 -10.04 2.66
N MET A 10 0.69 -9.59 1.41
CA MET A 10 -0.64 -9.43 0.81
C MET A 10 -1.32 -10.77 0.57
N LYS A 11 -0.57 -11.79 0.12
CA LYS A 11 -1.09 -13.16 -0.03
C LYS A 11 -1.63 -13.68 1.30
N LYS A 12 -0.87 -13.54 2.39
CA LYS A 12 -1.33 -13.87 3.74
C LYS A 12 -2.58 -13.07 4.14
N ALA A 13 -2.61 -11.76 3.87
CA ALA A 13 -3.74 -10.89 4.22
C ALA A 13 -5.04 -11.22 3.46
N LEU A 14 -4.90 -11.81 2.26
CA LEU A 14 -5.97 -12.33 1.42
C LEU A 14 -6.27 -13.82 1.66
N LEU A 15 -5.58 -14.46 2.61
CA LEU A 15 -5.68 -15.91 2.89
C LEU A 15 -5.30 -16.81 1.71
N ILE A 16 -4.42 -16.32 0.83
CA ILE A 16 -3.85 -17.06 -0.30
C ILE A 16 -2.54 -17.72 0.17
N PRO A 17 -2.37 -19.05 -0.01
CA PRO A 17 -1.12 -19.72 0.32
C PRO A 17 0.06 -19.12 -0.46
N ILE A 18 1.22 -18.96 0.19
CA ILE A 18 2.42 -18.40 -0.45
C ILE A 18 2.90 -19.22 -1.66
N THR A 19 2.51 -20.49 -1.74
CA THR A 19 2.82 -21.43 -2.82
C THR A 19 1.97 -21.22 -4.08
N GLU A 20 0.81 -20.57 -3.96
CA GLU A 20 -0.11 -20.33 -5.08
C GLU A 20 0.24 -19.01 -5.78
N ASN A 21 0.30 -18.98 -7.11
CA ASN A 21 0.73 -17.79 -7.87
C ASN A 21 -0.36 -17.18 -8.77
N TYR A 22 -1.57 -17.75 -8.80
CA TYR A 22 -2.65 -17.33 -9.70
C TYR A 22 -3.08 -15.86 -9.52
N ALA A 23 -2.83 -15.28 -8.35
CA ALA A 23 -3.22 -13.92 -7.98
C ALA A 23 -2.05 -12.93 -7.93
N ASP A 24 -0.82 -13.40 -8.18
CA ASP A 24 0.38 -12.58 -7.93
C ASP A 24 0.39 -11.31 -8.81
N ASP A 25 -0.03 -11.41 -10.07
CA ASP A 25 -0.08 -10.27 -10.99
C ASP A 25 -1.08 -9.19 -10.53
N GLU A 26 -2.29 -9.58 -10.17
CA GLU A 26 -3.33 -8.67 -9.68
C GLU A 26 -2.89 -7.98 -8.38
N ILE A 27 -2.33 -8.75 -7.44
CA ILE A 27 -1.82 -8.21 -6.18
C ILE A 27 -0.70 -7.20 -6.44
N ASN A 28 0.26 -7.51 -7.33
CA ASN A 28 1.35 -6.60 -7.67
C ASN A 28 0.84 -5.31 -8.33
N ILE A 29 -0.17 -5.39 -9.19
CA ILE A 29 -0.82 -4.21 -9.79
C ILE A 29 -1.42 -3.32 -8.70
N HIS A 30 -2.13 -3.88 -7.72
CA HIS A 30 -2.70 -3.10 -6.63
C HIS A 30 -1.63 -2.53 -5.69
N ILE A 31 -0.55 -3.27 -5.41
CA ILE A 31 0.60 -2.75 -4.65
C ILE A 31 1.20 -1.55 -5.38
N ALA A 32 1.51 -1.68 -6.67
CA ALA A 32 2.09 -0.61 -7.47
C ALA A 32 1.17 0.62 -7.54
N SER A 33 -0.14 0.40 -7.72
CA SER A 33 -1.15 1.46 -7.76
C SER A 33 -1.23 2.22 -6.43
N CYS A 34 -1.23 1.49 -5.31
CA CYS A 34 -1.24 2.10 -3.98
C CYS A 34 0.04 2.92 -3.74
N ARG A 35 1.22 2.38 -4.05
CA ARG A 35 2.48 3.12 -3.93
C ARG A 35 2.48 4.40 -4.76
N GLN A 36 1.98 4.34 -5.99
CA GLN A 36 1.86 5.50 -6.85
C GLN A 36 0.92 6.55 -6.25
N LEU A 37 -0.20 6.13 -5.65
CA LEU A 37 -1.11 7.03 -4.92
C LEU A 37 -0.40 7.72 -3.74
N LEU A 38 0.34 6.96 -2.92
CA LEU A 38 1.12 7.51 -1.80
C LEU A 38 2.09 8.59 -2.27
N ILE A 39 2.85 8.30 -3.34
CA ILE A 39 3.80 9.24 -3.93
C ILE A 39 3.10 10.52 -4.39
N THR A 40 1.97 10.40 -5.09
CA THR A 40 1.22 11.57 -5.58
C THR A 40 0.59 12.40 -4.46
N THR A 41 0.43 11.82 -3.26
CA THR A 41 -0.09 12.52 -2.07
C THR A 41 1.05 13.17 -1.25
N GLY A 42 2.30 13.04 -1.71
CA GLY A 42 3.45 13.71 -1.11
C GLY A 42 4.31 12.83 -0.19
N VAL A 43 4.07 11.53 -0.15
CA VAL A 43 4.97 10.59 0.55
C VAL A 43 6.26 10.44 -0.29
N PRO A 44 7.46 10.58 0.30
CA PRO A 44 8.71 10.34 -0.43
C PRO A 44 8.77 8.95 -1.05
N ARG A 45 9.27 8.82 -2.29
CA ARG A 45 9.33 7.55 -3.01
C ARG A 45 10.05 6.45 -2.22
N GLU A 46 11.16 6.80 -1.57
CA GLU A 46 11.93 5.87 -0.72
C GLU A 46 11.11 5.26 0.42
N ILE A 47 10.15 6.03 0.97
CA ILE A 47 9.25 5.56 2.03
C ILE A 47 8.11 4.75 1.40
N ALA A 48 7.47 5.28 0.35
CA ALA A 48 6.33 4.63 -0.31
C ALA A 48 6.69 3.26 -0.92
N GLU A 49 7.91 3.09 -1.42
CA GLU A 49 8.40 1.84 -1.99
C GLU A 49 9.01 0.88 -0.95
N SER A 50 9.13 1.30 0.30
CA SER A 50 9.71 0.49 1.37
C SER A 50 8.73 -0.55 1.90
N ASP A 51 9.18 -1.80 1.94
CA ASP A 51 8.47 -2.90 2.60
C ASP A 51 8.69 -2.92 4.11
N ASP A 52 9.57 -2.07 4.65
CA ASP A 52 9.92 -2.04 6.07
C ASP A 52 9.08 -1.03 6.88
N VAL A 53 8.28 -0.17 6.22
CA VAL A 53 7.50 0.88 6.88
C VAL A 53 6.10 0.37 7.26
N PRO A 54 5.75 0.25 8.56
CA PRO A 54 4.50 -0.38 8.98
C PRO A 54 3.24 0.34 8.48
N LEU A 55 3.28 1.67 8.40
CA LEU A 55 2.16 2.46 7.86
C LEU A 55 1.94 2.20 6.36
N VAL A 56 3.02 2.03 5.59
CA VAL A 56 2.95 1.69 4.16
C VAL A 56 2.36 0.29 3.99
N GLN A 57 2.81 -0.69 4.78
CA GLN A 57 2.24 -2.04 4.80
C GLN A 57 0.73 -2.00 5.10
N ALA A 58 0.30 -1.22 6.10
CA ALA A 58 -1.11 -1.11 6.47
C ALA A 58 -1.96 -0.47 5.36
N LEU A 59 -1.47 0.62 4.75
CA LEU A 59 -2.15 1.30 3.64
C LEU A 59 -2.30 0.37 2.43
N ILE A 60 -1.22 -0.33 2.04
CA ILE A 60 -1.25 -1.30 0.95
C ILE A 60 -2.20 -2.45 1.29
N THR A 61 -2.20 -2.95 2.53
CA THR A 61 -3.13 -4.01 2.97
C THR A 61 -4.59 -3.59 2.79
N ILE A 62 -4.95 -2.38 3.23
CA ILE A 62 -6.31 -1.86 3.06
C ILE A 62 -6.64 -1.74 1.57
N PHE A 63 -5.75 -1.12 0.79
CA PHE A 63 -5.97 -0.88 -0.62
C PHE A 63 -6.16 -2.18 -1.41
N VAL A 64 -5.29 -3.16 -1.20
CA VAL A 64 -5.37 -4.48 -1.86
C VAL A 64 -6.64 -5.20 -1.44
N LYS A 65 -6.99 -5.26 -0.14
CA LYS A 65 -8.20 -5.95 0.31
C LYS A 65 -9.50 -5.31 -0.20
N THR A 66 -9.50 -3.99 -0.39
CA THR A 66 -10.66 -3.31 -0.98
C THR A 66 -10.82 -3.66 -2.46
N ASN A 67 -9.74 -3.67 -3.22
CA ASN A 67 -9.77 -3.76 -4.69
C ASN A 67 -9.61 -5.18 -5.26
N PHE A 68 -9.06 -6.12 -4.51
CA PHE A 68 -8.81 -7.49 -4.99
C PHE A 68 -10.11 -8.23 -5.34
N GLY A 69 -10.10 -8.94 -6.47
CA GLY A 69 -11.24 -9.66 -7.02
C GLY A 69 -12.35 -8.74 -7.54
N PHE A 70 -12.08 -7.43 -7.67
CA PHE A 70 -13.04 -6.48 -8.21
C PHE A 70 -13.07 -6.58 -9.73
N ASN A 71 -14.08 -7.28 -10.24
CA ASN A 71 -14.42 -7.31 -11.66
C ASN A 71 -15.29 -6.09 -12.01
N SER A 72 -15.27 -5.65 -13.26
CA SER A 72 -15.85 -4.40 -13.75
C SER A 72 -17.40 -4.37 -13.79
N ASP A 73 -18.06 -4.74 -12.70
CA ASP A 73 -19.51 -4.70 -12.53
C ASP A 73 -20.04 -3.29 -12.18
N GLY A 74 -19.15 -2.29 -12.18
CA GLY A 74 -19.48 -0.86 -12.12
C GLY A 74 -19.74 -0.32 -10.72
N ALA A 75 -19.66 -1.16 -9.68
CA ALA A 75 -19.83 -0.74 -8.29
C ALA A 75 -18.54 -0.08 -7.76
N VAL A 76 -18.47 1.25 -7.75
CA VAL A 76 -17.32 1.95 -7.16
C VAL A 76 -17.16 1.55 -5.68
N LYS A 77 -16.11 0.79 -5.37
CA LYS A 77 -15.73 0.50 -3.98
C LYS A 77 -14.96 1.68 -3.40
N GLU A 78 -15.52 2.29 -2.37
CA GLU A 78 -14.84 3.33 -1.63
C GLU A 78 -13.78 2.73 -0.69
N LEU A 79 -12.64 3.42 -0.57
CA LEU A 79 -11.68 3.11 0.48
C LEU A 79 -12.28 3.43 1.85
N PRO A 80 -12.01 2.62 2.89
CA PRO A 80 -12.50 2.93 4.21
C PRO A 80 -11.83 4.21 4.75
N LYS A 81 -12.56 4.99 5.56
CA LYS A 81 -12.05 6.23 6.19
C LYS A 81 -10.73 6.06 6.96
N SER A 82 -10.45 4.85 7.44
CA SER A 82 -9.19 4.52 8.09
C SER A 82 -7.98 4.70 7.16
N PHE A 83 -8.16 4.52 5.84
CA PHE A 83 -7.12 4.76 4.85
C PHE A 83 -6.64 6.21 4.89
N ASP A 84 -7.56 7.17 4.84
CA ASP A 84 -7.23 8.60 4.85
C ASP A 84 -6.53 9.02 6.15
N VAL A 85 -6.95 8.45 7.29
CA VAL A 85 -6.34 8.72 8.60
C VAL A 85 -4.89 8.24 8.61
N LEU A 86 -4.63 7.01 8.16
CA LEU A 86 -3.28 6.44 8.11
C LEU A 86 -2.39 7.18 7.10
N LEU A 87 -2.95 7.57 5.95
CA LEU A 87 -2.23 8.33 4.92
C LEU A 87 -1.78 9.68 5.48
N ARG A 88 -2.67 10.39 6.17
CA ARG A 88 -2.33 11.65 6.84
C ARG A 88 -1.24 11.45 7.89
N GLN A 89 -1.31 10.39 8.69
CA GLN A 89 -0.27 10.08 9.67
C GLN A 89 1.08 9.80 9.01
N LEU A 90 1.10 9.10 7.88
CA LEU A 90 2.32 8.82 7.12
C LEU A 90 2.96 10.11 6.58
N CYS A 91 2.14 11.01 6.03
CA CYS A 91 2.63 12.31 5.55
C CYS A 91 3.19 13.18 6.68
N LEU A 92 2.58 13.15 7.87
CA LEU A 92 3.04 13.91 9.05
C LEU A 92 4.29 13.31 9.71
N SER A 93 4.53 12.01 9.52
CA SER A 93 5.67 11.30 10.11
C SER A 93 6.91 11.33 9.22
N SER A 94 6.78 11.76 7.96
CA SER A 94 7.94 11.97 7.09
C SER A 94 8.69 13.20 7.60
N PRO A 95 9.98 13.07 7.99
CA PRO A 95 10.74 14.19 8.50
C PRO A 95 10.74 15.30 7.46
N GLU A 96 10.36 16.50 7.89
CA GLU A 96 10.48 17.70 7.08
C GLU A 96 11.92 17.75 6.56
N VAL A 97 12.11 17.77 5.24
CA VAL A 97 13.30 18.45 4.70
C VAL A 97 13.10 19.89 5.12
N SER A 98 13.78 20.29 6.19
CA SER A 98 13.95 21.67 6.60
C SER A 98 14.61 22.38 5.42
N GLY A 99 13.77 22.93 4.54
CA GLY A 99 14.15 23.93 3.56
C GLY A 99 14.62 25.14 4.34
N GLY A 100 15.92 25.15 4.65
CA GLY A 100 16.61 26.26 5.25
C GLY A 100 16.33 27.51 4.44
N SER A 101 15.84 28.53 5.12
CA SER A 101 15.78 29.88 4.62
C SER A 101 17.18 30.32 4.16
N SER A 102 17.28 30.86 2.97
CA SER A 102 18.27 31.88 2.57
C SER A 102 17.71 32.66 1.40
#